data_AF-A0A8S3HX23-F1
#
_entry.id   AF-A0A8S3HX23-F1
#
_cell.length_a   1.000
_cell.length_b   1.000
_cell.length_c   1.000
_cell.angle_alpha   90.00
_cell.angle_beta   90.00
_cell.angle_gamma   90.00
#
_symmetry.space_group_name_H-M   'P 1'
#
loop_
_entity.id
_entity.type
_entity.pdbx_description
1 polymer ?
#
loop_
_entity_poly.entity_id
_entity_poly.type
_entity_poly.pdbx_seq_one_letter_code
_entity_poly.pdbx_strand_id
1 'polypeptide(L)'
;MGIEAKDFSLDLDLLAYSGIVFSPEQRAALQTSLVILKEQYKFKTIHLWGKILGITEDYYIIQGRQKDELKDRQFLYSLDCINWNMLTPPGDEAKELTPQCQGRFTGDPSHDFDVTKYTVSNEDTEEENIEEYK
;
A
#
# COMPACT_ATOMS: atom_id res chain seq x y z
N MET A 1 -2.26 -10.72 11.32
CA MET A 1 -2.14 -11.68 10.23
C MET A 1 -1.38 -11.00 9.13
N GLY A 2 -0.13 -11.39 8.94
CA GLY A 2 0.79 -10.95 7.90
C GLY A 2 1.91 -11.98 7.87
N ILE A 3 2.61 -12.12 6.75
CA ILE A 3 3.65 -13.14 6.60
C ILE A 3 4.88 -12.68 7.38
N GLU A 4 5.27 -13.41 8.42
CA GLU A 4 6.48 -13.06 9.18
C GLU A 4 7.72 -13.42 8.36
N ALA A 5 8.77 -12.60 8.44
CA ALA A 5 10.03 -12.82 7.71
C ALA A 5 10.67 -14.21 7.96
N LYS A 6 10.38 -14.86 9.09
CA LYS A 6 10.97 -16.16 9.46
C LYS A 6 10.40 -17.33 8.67
N ASP A 7 9.09 -17.35 8.47
CA ASP A 7 8.37 -18.43 7.79
C ASP A 7 7.97 -18.04 6.35
N PHE A 8 8.61 -17.00 5.83
CA PHE A 8 8.27 -16.34 4.57
C PHE A 8 8.15 -17.30 3.39
N SER A 9 9.01 -18.32 3.28
CA SER A 9 8.93 -19.27 2.16
C SER A 9 7.70 -20.15 2.21
N LEU A 10 7.36 -20.67 3.40
CA LEU A 10 6.26 -21.61 3.59
C LEU A 10 4.91 -20.91 3.38
N ASP A 11 4.76 -19.72 3.96
CA ASP A 11 3.55 -18.92 3.84
C ASP A 11 3.28 -18.50 2.39
N LEU A 12 4.33 -18.22 1.61
CA LEU A 12 4.19 -17.85 0.21
C LEU A 12 3.78 -19.03 -0.66
N ASP A 13 4.32 -20.21 -0.39
CA ASP A 13 3.96 -21.44 -1.10
C ASP A 13 2.50 -21.83 -0.82
N LEU A 14 1.99 -21.55 0.40
CA LEU A 14 0.58 -21.70 0.73
C LEU A 14 -0.29 -20.67 -0.02
N LEU A 15 0.14 -19.41 -0.08
CA LEU A 15 -0.57 -18.36 -0.81
C LEU A 15 -0.57 -18.57 -2.32
N ALA A 16 0.43 -19.28 -2.87
CA ALA A 16 0.45 -19.63 -4.28
C ALA A 16 -0.79 -20.41 -4.72
N TYR A 17 -1.42 -21.18 -3.82
CA TYR A 17 -2.69 -21.87 -4.08
C TYR A 17 -3.86 -20.90 -4.33
N SER A 18 -3.80 -19.70 -3.75
CA SER A 18 -4.79 -18.63 -3.96
C SER A 18 -4.53 -17.79 -5.22
N GLY A 19 -3.48 -18.10 -5.99
CA GLY A 19 -3.10 -17.36 -7.20
C GLY A 19 -2.22 -16.14 -6.94
N ILE A 20 -1.88 -15.86 -5.68
CA ILE A 20 -0.92 -14.82 -5.31
C ILE A 20 0.48 -15.43 -5.36
N VAL A 21 1.21 -15.14 -6.44
CA VAL A 21 2.56 -15.69 -6.68
C VAL A 21 3.55 -14.54 -6.87
N PHE A 22 4.75 -14.71 -6.33
CA PHE A 22 5.86 -13.79 -6.52
C PHE A 22 6.94 -14.46 -7.36
N SER A 23 7.65 -13.68 -8.17
CA SER A 23 8.80 -14.21 -8.92
C SER A 23 9.91 -14.65 -7.95
N PRO A 24 10.77 -15.61 -8.33
CA PRO A 24 11.92 -15.99 -7.52
C PRO A 24 12.81 -14.81 -7.13
N GLU A 25 12.96 -13.84 -8.04
CA GLU A 25 13.69 -12.59 -7.81
C GLU A 25 13.01 -11.74 -6.73
N GLN A 26 11.71 -11.51 -6.84
CA GLN A 26 10.93 -10.77 -5.83
C GLN A 26 11.01 -11.45 -4.47
N ARG A 27 10.94 -12.78 -4.41
CA ARG A 27 11.07 -13.56 -3.17
C ARG A 27 12.43 -13.34 -2.51
N ALA A 28 13.51 -13.45 -3.28
CA ALA A 28 14.86 -13.25 -2.77
C ALA A 28 15.10 -11.80 -2.31
N ALA A 29 14.61 -10.83 -3.09
CA ALA A 29 14.66 -9.41 -2.73
C ALA A 29 13.90 -9.14 -1.43
N LEU A 30 12.67 -9.65 -1.30
CA LEU A 30 11.85 -9.49 -0.08
C LEU A 30 12.48 -10.13 1.15
N GLN A 31 12.99 -11.36 1.03
CA GLN A 31 13.67 -12.03 2.15
C GLN A 31 14.86 -11.22 2.65
N THR A 32 15.64 -10.66 1.73
CA THR A 32 16.83 -9.86 2.06
C THR A 32 16.43 -8.51 2.66
N SER A 33 15.49 -7.80 2.02
CA SER A 33 15.09 -6.47 2.44
C SER A 33 14.37 -6.47 3.79
N LEU A 34 13.49 -7.44 4.05
CA LEU A 34 12.81 -7.57 5.35
C LEU A 34 13.79 -7.73 6.52
N VAL A 35 14.88 -8.49 6.33
CA VAL A 35 15.92 -8.67 7.36
C VAL A 35 16.67 -7.37 7.60
N ILE A 36 17.04 -6.66 6.52
CA ILE A 36 17.73 -5.37 6.61
C ILE A 36 16.86 -4.32 7.31
N LEU A 37 15.59 -4.20 6.91
CA LEU A 37 14.65 -3.24 7.47
C LEU A 37 14.37 -3.47 8.95
N LYS A 38 14.30 -4.74 9.35
CA LYS A 38 14.14 -5.11 10.76
C LYS A 38 15.24 -4.51 11.63
N GLU A 39 16.49 -4.56 11.15
CA GLU A 39 17.64 -4.01 11.86
C GLU A 39 17.69 -2.47 11.76
N GLN A 40 17.49 -1.91 10.57
CA GLN A 40 17.55 -0.45 10.34
C GLN A 40 16.52 0.31 11.19
N TYR A 41 15.29 -0.17 11.25
CA TYR A 41 14.20 0.46 11.99
C TYR A 41 14.00 -0.10 13.40
N LYS A 42 14.83 -1.08 13.81
CA LYS A 42 14.75 -1.75 15.12
C LYS A 42 13.35 -2.31 15.40
N PHE A 43 12.72 -2.89 14.39
CA PHE A 43 11.41 -3.52 14.54
C PHE A 43 11.55 -4.85 15.31
N LYS A 44 10.62 -5.10 16.24
CA LYS A 44 10.56 -6.39 16.94
C LYS A 44 10.13 -7.49 15.96
N THR A 45 9.11 -7.19 15.16
CA THR A 45 8.58 -8.06 14.11
C THR A 45 8.27 -7.25 12.87
N ILE A 46 8.48 -7.86 11.71
CA ILE A 46 8.19 -7.29 10.41
C ILE A 46 7.38 -8.31 9.63
N HIS A 47 6.32 -7.83 8.98
CA HIS A 47 5.42 -8.69 8.21
C HIS A 47 5.20 -8.11 6.83
N LEU A 48 5.17 -8.96 5.81
CA LEU A 48 4.60 -8.59 4.53
C LEU A 48 3.08 -8.55 4.69
N TRP A 49 2.48 -7.38 4.41
CA TRP A 49 1.04 -7.20 4.46
C TRP A 49 0.38 -7.69 3.18
N GLY A 50 0.95 -7.31 2.04
CA GLY A 50 0.44 -7.72 0.74
C GLY A 50 1.06 -6.95 -0.42
N LYS A 51 0.48 -7.17 -1.60
CA LYS A 51 0.82 -6.53 -2.86
C LYS A 51 -0.44 -5.91 -3.45
N ILE A 52 -0.33 -4.66 -3.90
CA ILE A 52 -1.38 -3.97 -4.64
C ILE A 52 -0.98 -3.95 -6.11
N LEU A 53 -1.85 -4.44 -6.97
CA LEU A 53 -1.60 -4.49 -8.41
C LEU A 53 -1.87 -3.12 -9.03
N GLY A 54 -0.82 -2.52 -9.58
CA GLY A 54 -0.92 -1.25 -10.28
C GLY A 54 -1.13 -1.43 -11.79
N ILE A 55 -1.20 -0.31 -12.52
CA ILE A 55 -1.27 -0.29 -13.98
C ILE A 55 0.15 -0.42 -14.55
N THR A 56 1.09 0.39 -14.08
CA THR A 56 2.50 0.36 -14.52
C THR A 56 3.34 -0.55 -13.65
N GLU A 57 3.30 -0.33 -12.33
CA GLU A 57 4.11 -1.03 -11.33
C GLU A 57 3.26 -1.43 -10.13
N ASP A 58 3.68 -2.51 -9.48
CA ASP A 58 2.97 -3.05 -8.33
C ASP A 58 3.56 -2.53 -7.01
N TYR A 59 2.69 -2.27 -6.03
CA TYR A 59 3.12 -1.79 -4.72
C TYR A 59 3.19 -2.94 -3.73
N TYR A 60 4.32 -3.06 -3.04
CA TYR A 60 4.54 -4.01 -1.96
C TYR A 60 4.43 -3.27 -0.64
N ILE A 61 3.61 -3.79 0.28
CA ILE A 61 3.37 -3.15 1.58
C ILE A 61 3.87 -4.06 2.69
N ILE A 62 4.67 -3.50 3.57
CA ILE A 62 5.12 -4.16 4.79
C ILE A 62 4.62 -3.40 6.02
N GLN A 63 4.44 -4.18 7.09
CA GLN A 63 4.09 -3.67 8.40
C GLN A 63 5.23 -4.00 9.37
N GLY A 64 5.91 -2.97 9.84
CA GLY A 64 6.84 -3.04 10.96
C GLY A 64 6.09 -2.82 12.27
N ARG A 65 6.39 -3.64 13.28
CA ARG A 65 5.88 -3.46 14.66
C ARG A 65 7.03 -3.26 15.62
N GLN A 66 6.93 -2.21 16.42
CA GLN A 66 7.88 -1.93 17.48
C GLN A 66 7.43 -2.56 18.80
N LYS A 67 7.96 -2.08 19.93
CA LYS A 67 7.77 -2.70 21.26
C LYS A 67 6.30 -2.71 21.68
N ASP A 68 5.54 -1.67 21.32
CA ASP A 68 4.10 -1.56 21.56
C ASP A 68 3.29 -2.02 20.33
N GLU A 69 2.82 -3.27 20.37
CA GLU A 69 2.21 -3.99 19.22
C GLU A 69 0.90 -3.38 18.69
N LEU A 70 0.27 -2.50 19.46
CA LEU A 70 -1.00 -1.85 19.13
C LEU A 70 -0.86 -0.38 18.72
N LYS A 71 0.14 0.35 19.23
CA LYS A 71 0.33 1.78 18.94
C LYS A 71 1.39 2.07 17.90
N ASP A 72 2.46 1.28 17.85
CA ASP A 72 3.62 1.58 16.99
C ASP A 72 3.68 0.67 15.78
N ARG A 73 2.64 0.74 14.95
CA ARG A 73 2.63 0.09 13.63
C ARG A 73 3.07 1.10 12.58
N GLN A 74 4.17 0.78 11.92
CA GLN A 74 4.68 1.56 10.80
C GLN A 74 4.46 0.78 9.51
N PHE A 75 3.97 1.47 8.49
CA PHE A 75 3.82 0.91 7.17
C PHE A 75 4.92 1.45 6.28
N LEU A 76 5.50 0.57 5.47
CA LEU A 76 6.40 0.97 4.40
C LEU A 76 5.89 0.39 3.09
N TYR A 77 6.15 1.10 2.01
CA TYR A 77 5.84 0.66 0.66
C TYR A 77 7.11 0.59 -0.19
N SER A 78 7.07 -0.23 -1.22
CA SER A 78 8.14 -0.38 -2.22
C SER A 78 7.50 -0.73 -3.57
N LEU A 79 8.18 -0.39 -4.66
CA LEU A 79 7.81 -0.80 -6.02
C LEU A 79 8.71 -1.95 -6.53
N ASP A 80 9.92 -2.07 -6.00
CA ASP A 80 10.99 -2.96 -6.49
C ASP A 80 11.40 -4.04 -5.47
N CYS A 81 10.74 -4.09 -4.30
CA CYS A 81 11.05 -4.95 -3.15
C CYS A 81 12.41 -4.69 -2.48
N ILE A 82 13.15 -3.67 -2.92
CA ILE A 82 14.51 -3.36 -2.46
C ILE A 82 14.53 -2.01 -1.75
N ASN A 83 13.95 -0.98 -2.36
CA ASN A 83 13.88 0.37 -1.82
C ASN A 83 12.53 0.56 -1.12
N TRP A 84 12.58 0.86 0.18
CA TRP A 84 11.40 0.99 1.02
C TRP A 84 11.25 2.40 1.55
N ASN A 85 10.05 2.94 1.40
CA ASN A 85 9.68 4.28 1.82
C ASN A 85 8.61 4.20 2.90
N MET A 86 8.70 5.06 3.92
CA MET A 86 7.66 5.13 4.95
C MET A 86 6.36 5.67 4.39
N LEU A 87 5.26 5.01 4.74
CA LEU A 87 3.92 5.50 4.45
C LEU A 87 3.43 6.30 5.67
N THR A 88 3.25 7.60 5.49
CA THR A 88 2.67 8.46 6.52
C THR A 88 1.18 8.16 6.68
N PRO A 89 0.63 8.21 7.90
CA PRO A 89 -0.80 8.07 8.08
C PRO A 89 -1.51 9.23 7.36
N PRO A 90 -2.62 8.95 6.65
CA PRO A 90 -3.33 9.99 5.92
C PRO A 90 -3.93 11.01 6.89
N GLY A 91 -3.91 12.28 6.49
CA GLY A 91 -4.65 13.35 7.16
C GLY A 91 -6.16 13.11 7.08
N ASP A 92 -6.92 13.78 7.93
CA ASP A 92 -8.37 13.53 8.03
C ASP A 92 -9.12 13.90 6.74
N GLU A 93 -8.71 14.97 6.05
CA GLU A 93 -9.24 15.34 4.74
C GLU A 93 -9.03 14.24 3.69
N ALA A 94 -7.84 13.63 3.65
CA ALA A 94 -7.53 12.55 2.72
C ALA A 94 -8.39 11.30 2.99
N LYS A 95 -8.71 11.00 4.26
CA LYS A 95 -9.58 9.88 4.62
C LYS A 95 -11.02 10.08 4.14
N GLU A 96 -11.51 11.32 4.14
CA GLU A 96 -12.87 11.63 3.66
C GLU A 96 -12.97 11.55 2.12
N LEU A 97 -11.89 11.85 1.41
CA LEU A 97 -11.84 11.79 -0.05
C LEU A 97 -11.52 10.39 -0.58
N THR A 98 -10.80 9.55 0.19
CA THR A 98 -10.40 8.18 -0.22
C THR A 98 -11.56 7.33 -0.77
N PRO A 99 -12.77 7.31 -0.18
CA PRO A 99 -13.90 6.53 -0.71
C PRO A 99 -14.40 7.01 -2.08
N GLN A 100 -14.14 8.27 -2.43
CA GLN A 100 -14.53 8.87 -3.71
C GLN A 100 -13.47 8.62 -4.80
N CYS A 101 -12.24 8.24 -4.42
CA CYS A 101 -11.22 7.80 -5.36
C CYS A 101 -11.62 6.46 -5.99
N GLN A 102 -12.20 6.50 -7.19
CA GLN A 102 -12.48 5.31 -7.98
C GLN A 102 -11.42 5.14 -9.06
N GLY A 103 -10.72 4.02 -9.04
CA GLY A 103 -9.68 3.75 -10.03
C GLY A 103 -8.76 2.61 -9.61
N ARG A 104 -7.94 2.16 -10.55
CA ARG A 104 -6.82 1.26 -10.25
C ARG A 104 -5.63 2.10 -9.83
N PHE A 105 -4.75 1.55 -9.00
CA PHE A 105 -3.51 2.23 -8.64
C PHE A 105 -2.63 2.38 -9.89
N THR A 106 -2.08 3.57 -10.11
CA THR A 106 -1.35 3.85 -11.34
C THR A 106 0.01 3.16 -11.39
N GLY A 107 0.68 2.99 -10.24
CA GLY A 107 2.07 2.51 -10.15
C GLY A 107 3.08 3.65 -9.93
N ASP A 108 2.59 4.89 -9.91
CA ASP A 108 3.36 6.08 -9.52
C ASP A 108 2.89 6.61 -8.15
N PRO A 109 3.74 6.65 -7.12
CA PRO A 109 3.42 7.22 -5.81
C PRO A 109 3.08 8.73 -5.85
N SER A 110 3.49 9.44 -6.90
CA SER A 110 3.22 10.88 -7.07
C SER A 110 1.96 11.17 -7.88
N HIS A 111 1.17 10.15 -8.20
CA HIS A 111 -0.08 10.35 -8.94
C HIS A 111 -1.17 10.93 -8.06
N ASP A 112 -1.69 12.10 -8.45
CA ASP A 112 -2.86 12.70 -7.83
C ASP A 112 -4.13 12.16 -8.50
N PHE A 113 -5.06 11.67 -7.68
CA PHE A 113 -6.37 11.25 -8.15
C PHE A 113 -7.29 12.47 -8.24
N ASP A 114 -7.86 12.70 -9.42
CA ASP A 114 -8.90 13.70 -9.61
C ASP A 114 -10.21 13.21 -8.98
N VAL A 115 -10.41 13.55 -7.72
CA VAL A 115 -11.67 13.29 -7.03
C VAL A 115 -12.65 14.39 -7.40
N THR A 116 -13.54 14.11 -8.36
CA THR A 116 -14.69 14.98 -8.60
C THR A 116 -15.63 14.83 -7.41
N LYS A 117 -15.68 15.85 -6.55
CA LYS A 117 -16.63 15.88 -5.43
C LYS A 117 -18.05 15.96 -6.00
N TYR A 118 -18.74 14.82 -6.10
CA TYR A 118 -20.18 14.84 -6.31
C TYR A 118 -20.83 15.24 -5.00
N THR A 119 -21.07 16.54 -4.80
CA THR A 119 -22.08 16.98 -3.85
C THR A 119 -23.41 16.47 -4.37
N VAL A 120 -23.96 15.42 -3.76
CA VAL A 120 -25.36 15.05 -3.97
C VAL A 120 -26.18 16.21 -3.40
N SER A 121 -26.45 17.20 -4.23
CA SER A 121 -27.52 18.17 -4.00
C SER A 121 -28.82 17.38 -4.11
N ASN A 122 -29.40 17.05 -2.97
CA ASN A 122 -30.79 16.60 -2.94
C ASN A 122 -31.65 17.76 -3.46
N GLU A 123 -32.34 17.45 -4.56
CA GLU A 123 -33.55 18.08 -5.11
C GLU A 123 -33.35 19.34 -5.96
N ASP A 124 -33.41 19.09 -7.28
CA ASP A 124 -33.99 19.92 -8.35
C ASP A 124 -33.55 21.38 -8.49
N THR A 125 -32.66 21.67 -9.45
CA THR A 125 -32.88 22.61 -10.59
C THR A 125 -31.69 22.53 -11.54
N GLU A 126 -32.00 22.56 -12.84
CA GLU A 126 -31.12 22.61 -14.01
C GLU A 126 -30.01 23.67 -13.88
N GLU A 127 -28.79 23.34 -14.35
CA GLU A 127 -28.06 24.03 -15.43
C GLU A 127 -26.56 23.72 -15.39
N GLU A 128 -26.02 23.53 -16.59
CA GLU A 128 -24.62 23.24 -16.92
C GLU A 128 -23.65 24.26 -16.33
N ASN A 129 -22.49 23.81 -15.83
CA ASN A 129 -21.24 24.52 -16.10
C ASN A 129 -20.03 23.59 -15.95
N ILE A 130 -19.29 23.48 -17.05
CA ILE A 130 -17.97 22.86 -17.15
C ILE A 130 -16.97 23.95 -16.78
N GLU A 131 -16.19 23.78 -15.72
CA GLU A 131 -15.00 24.60 -15.50
C GLU A 131 -13.76 23.71 -15.44
N GLU A 132 -13.14 23.59 -16.61
CA GLU A 132 -11.72 23.28 -16.82
C GLU A 132 -10.87 24.33 -16.07
N TYR A 133 -9.98 23.91 -15.18
CA TYR A 133 -8.90 24.78 -14.70
C TYR A 133 -7.54 24.27 -15.18
N LYS A 134 -6.82 25.23 -15.76
CA LYS A 134 -5.61 25.15 -16.56
C LYS A 134 -4.33 25.14 -15.73
#